data_AF-A0A168KEE7-F1
#
_entry.id   AF-A0A168KEE7-F1
#
_cell.length_a   1.000
_cell.length_b   1.000
_cell.length_c   1.000
_cell.angle_alpha   90.00
_cell.angle_beta   90.00
_cell.angle_gamma   90.00
#
_symmetry.space_group_name_H-M   'P 1'
#
loop_
_entity.id
_entity.type
_entity.pdbx_description
1 polymer ?
#
loop_
_entity_poly.entity_id
_entity_poly.type
_entity_poly.pdbx_seq_one_letter_code
_entity_poly.pdbx_strand_id
1 'polypeptide(L)'
;MSASLARPMLRAPMRIAGRRYESTASSAASTAGNAAGNAASKASQGLSKVTSAAGPAIAGAARGVSNALGKIGGRTGRLINFVQAQTPFVTYYGKVGLELSKLVFQGQKMAPPSMATFQTTYQNLWTRLQNRSISPQNIIQQVRSLGAPQLVAGGVVLAECLGFFTVGEIVGRFKLVGYHGEVASHH
;
A
#
# COMPACT_ATOMS: atom_id res chain seq x y z
N MET A 1 -37.40 -31.79 -42.36
CA MET A 1 -36.94 -32.93 -41.56
C MET A 1 -35.90 -32.42 -40.57
N SER A 2 -36.07 -32.81 -39.32
CA SER A 2 -35.32 -32.38 -38.14
C SER A 2 -33.88 -32.91 -38.14
N ALA A 3 -32.93 -32.12 -37.67
CA ALA A 3 -31.72 -32.63 -37.04
C ALA A 3 -31.17 -31.58 -36.05
N SER A 4 -31.61 -31.71 -34.80
CA SER A 4 -31.02 -31.05 -33.63
C SER A 4 -29.65 -31.68 -33.34
N LEU A 5 -28.56 -30.98 -33.64
CA LEU A 5 -27.22 -31.41 -33.29
C LEU A 5 -26.85 -30.85 -31.91
N ALA A 6 -26.97 -31.68 -30.88
CA ALA A 6 -26.57 -31.36 -29.52
C ALA A 6 -25.04 -31.20 -29.42
N ARG A 7 -24.57 -30.04 -28.93
CA ARG A 7 -23.16 -29.83 -28.53
C ARG A 7 -22.94 -30.44 -27.13
N PRO A 8 -22.00 -31.38 -26.94
CA PRO A 8 -21.59 -31.75 -25.60
C PRO A 8 -20.70 -30.62 -25.03
N MET A 9 -21.23 -29.88 -24.06
CA MET A 9 -20.41 -28.98 -23.24
C MET A 9 -19.67 -29.79 -22.18
N LEU A 10 -18.42 -30.18 -22.46
CA LEU A 10 -17.50 -30.61 -21.41
C LEU A 10 -17.08 -29.39 -20.58
N ARG A 11 -17.74 -29.20 -19.44
CA ARG A 11 -17.34 -28.21 -18.43
C ARG A 11 -16.14 -28.77 -17.64
N ALA A 12 -14.94 -28.54 -18.14
CA ALA A 12 -13.72 -28.77 -17.36
C ALA A 12 -13.63 -27.72 -16.22
N PRO A 13 -13.48 -28.10 -14.94
CA PRO A 13 -13.12 -27.15 -13.91
C PRO A 13 -11.65 -26.79 -14.10
N MET A 14 -11.39 -25.64 -14.73
CA MET A 14 -10.06 -25.03 -14.73
C MET A 14 -9.71 -24.68 -13.28
N ARG A 15 -9.00 -25.58 -12.60
CA ARG A 15 -8.35 -25.27 -11.31
C ARG A 15 -7.23 -24.28 -11.61
N ILE A 16 -7.57 -23.00 -11.60
CA ILE A 16 -6.59 -21.91 -11.52
C ILE A 16 -5.94 -22.06 -10.14
N ALA A 17 -4.83 -22.79 -10.09
CA ALA A 17 -3.91 -22.70 -8.98
C ALA A 17 -3.50 -21.24 -8.87
N GLY A 18 -3.93 -20.59 -7.78
CA GLY A 18 -3.64 -19.18 -7.53
C GLY A 18 -2.14 -18.96 -7.61
N ARG A 19 -1.71 -18.23 -8.65
CA ARG A 19 -0.35 -17.71 -8.74
C ARG A 19 -0.19 -16.75 -7.57
N ARG A 20 0.44 -17.22 -6.50
CA ARG A 20 0.86 -16.38 -5.38
C ARG A 20 1.95 -15.46 -5.91
N TYR A 21 1.60 -14.19 -6.09
CA TYR A 21 2.58 -13.12 -6.29
C TYR A 21 3.17 -12.77 -4.92
N GLU A 22 4.25 -13.44 -4.55
CA GLU A 22 5.15 -13.02 -3.47
C GLU A 22 5.73 -11.65 -3.86
N SER A 23 5.20 -10.59 -3.27
CA SER A 23 5.67 -9.22 -3.48
C SER A 23 6.56 -8.87 -2.30
N THR A 24 7.80 -8.44 -2.51
CA THR A 24 8.83 -8.14 -1.49
C THR A 24 8.40 -7.20 -0.33
N ALA A 25 7.22 -6.57 -0.40
CA ALA A 25 6.59 -5.87 0.72
C ALA A 25 5.93 -6.81 1.76
N SER A 26 5.56 -8.03 1.36
CA SER A 26 5.15 -9.12 2.26
C SER A 26 6.30 -9.53 3.17
N SER A 27 7.56 -9.43 2.75
CA SER A 27 8.70 -9.82 3.57
C SER A 27 8.85 -8.93 4.80
N ALA A 28 8.70 -7.61 4.69
CA ALA A 28 8.82 -6.70 5.84
C ALA A 28 7.58 -6.77 6.78
N ALA A 29 6.37 -6.82 6.23
CA ALA A 29 5.14 -6.96 7.00
C ALA A 29 4.97 -8.38 7.60
N SER A 30 5.45 -9.42 6.91
CA SER A 30 5.55 -10.78 7.47
C SER A 30 6.71 -10.91 8.43
N THR A 31 7.79 -10.13 8.36
CA THR A 31 8.85 -10.17 9.39
C THR A 31 8.37 -9.49 10.68
N ALA A 32 7.60 -8.40 10.58
CA ALA A 32 6.94 -7.77 11.74
C ALA A 32 5.78 -8.64 12.29
N GLY A 33 4.96 -9.21 11.41
CA GLY A 33 3.88 -10.14 11.78
C GLY A 33 4.39 -11.50 12.27
N ASN A 34 5.51 -12.00 11.77
CA ASN A 34 6.20 -13.21 12.24
C ASN A 34 7.04 -12.93 13.48
N ALA A 35 7.49 -11.70 13.76
CA ALA A 35 8.10 -11.38 15.06
C ALA A 35 7.04 -11.37 16.17
N ALA A 36 5.88 -10.78 15.91
CA ALA A 36 4.72 -10.84 16.81
C ALA A 36 4.13 -12.26 16.90
N GLY A 37 4.05 -12.97 15.77
CA GLY A 37 3.59 -14.35 15.67
C GLY A 37 4.57 -15.37 16.26
N ASN A 38 5.88 -15.17 16.16
CA ASN A 38 6.90 -16.02 16.78
C ASN A 38 7.07 -15.73 18.26
N ALA A 39 6.86 -14.49 18.73
CA ALA A 39 6.79 -14.20 20.15
C ALA A 39 5.52 -14.80 20.78
N ALA A 40 4.37 -14.69 20.09
CA ALA A 40 3.13 -15.34 20.50
C ALA A 40 3.24 -16.88 20.45
N SER A 41 3.82 -17.45 19.38
CA SER A 41 3.99 -18.90 19.22
C SER A 41 5.06 -19.47 20.16
N LYS A 42 6.13 -18.72 20.48
CA LYS A 42 7.10 -19.10 21.52
C LYS A 42 6.52 -18.95 22.93
N ALA A 43 5.63 -17.98 23.16
CA ALA A 43 4.86 -17.89 24.40
C ALA A 43 3.87 -19.05 24.53
N SER A 44 3.19 -19.45 23.44
CA SER A 44 2.30 -20.62 23.40
C SER A 44 3.06 -21.94 23.52
N GLN A 45 4.25 -22.08 22.92
CA GLN A 45 5.12 -23.26 23.08
C GLN A 45 5.73 -23.35 24.48
N GLY A 46 6.07 -22.21 25.11
CA GLY A 46 6.47 -22.14 26.52
C GLY A 46 5.34 -22.56 27.46
N LEU A 47 4.11 -22.09 27.19
CA LEU A 47 2.91 -22.52 27.91
C LEU A 47 2.60 -24.01 27.71
N SER A 48 2.77 -24.55 26.49
CA SER A 48 2.57 -25.97 26.20
C SER A 48 3.61 -26.89 26.85
N LYS A 49 4.85 -26.42 27.06
CA LYS A 49 5.87 -27.19 27.82
C LYS A 49 5.63 -27.13 29.33
N VAL A 50 5.09 -26.02 29.85
CA VAL A 50 4.77 -25.87 31.27
C VAL A 50 3.42 -26.53 31.64
N THR A 51 2.43 -26.55 30.75
CA THR A 51 1.16 -27.28 30.94
C THR A 51 1.31 -28.80 30.83
N SER A 52 2.36 -29.29 30.16
CA SER A 52 2.62 -30.73 30.05
C SER A 52 3.46 -31.27 31.20
N ALA A 53 4.15 -30.39 31.95
CA ALA A 53 4.97 -30.75 33.11
C ALA A 53 4.22 -30.66 34.46
N ALA A 54 3.00 -30.13 34.46
CA ALA A 54 2.19 -29.98 35.68
C ALA A 54 0.74 -30.39 35.41
N GLY A 55 0.36 -31.56 35.94
CA GLY A 55 -1.02 -32.05 35.97
C GLY A 55 -1.98 -31.15 36.76
N PRO A 56 -3.20 -31.63 37.09
CA PRO A 56 -4.48 -30.88 37.18
C PRO A 56 -4.63 -29.75 38.21
N ALA A 57 -3.54 -29.22 38.79
CA ALA A 57 -3.54 -28.02 39.61
C ALA A 57 -3.60 -26.70 38.79
N ILE A 58 -3.32 -26.74 37.47
CA ILE A 58 -3.34 -25.56 36.58
C ILE A 58 -4.74 -25.25 36.01
N ALA A 59 -5.73 -26.13 36.19
CA ALA A 59 -7.14 -25.79 35.87
C ALA A 59 -7.66 -24.60 36.70
N GLY A 60 -7.05 -24.33 37.86
CA GLY A 60 -7.26 -23.10 38.64
C GLY A 60 -6.50 -21.87 38.11
N ALA A 61 -5.40 -22.06 37.37
CA ALA A 61 -4.56 -21.00 36.82
C ALA A 61 -5.00 -20.54 35.40
N ALA A 62 -5.81 -21.33 34.69
CA ALA A 62 -6.52 -20.87 33.50
C ALA A 62 -7.60 -19.80 33.83
N ARG A 63 -8.18 -19.84 35.03
CA ARG A 63 -8.94 -18.71 35.63
C ARG A 63 -8.03 -17.64 36.24
N GLY A 64 -6.75 -17.96 36.43
CA GLY A 64 -5.71 -17.08 36.96
C GLY A 64 -5.06 -16.18 35.92
N VAL A 65 -5.07 -16.50 34.63
CA VAL A 65 -4.60 -15.58 33.57
C VAL A 65 -5.65 -14.50 33.27
N SER A 66 -6.94 -14.81 33.36
CA SER A 66 -7.99 -13.78 33.33
C SER A 66 -7.97 -12.89 34.60
N ASN A 67 -7.63 -13.44 35.78
CA ASN A 67 -7.48 -12.65 37.01
C ASN A 67 -6.07 -12.03 37.24
N ALA A 68 -5.01 -12.49 36.56
CA ALA A 68 -3.66 -11.92 36.65
C ALA A 68 -3.41 -10.85 35.58
N LEU A 69 -4.11 -10.93 34.43
CA LEU A 69 -4.25 -9.79 33.53
C LEU A 69 -5.05 -8.66 34.19
N GLY A 70 -5.97 -9.01 35.10
CA GLY A 70 -6.62 -8.07 36.03
C GLY A 70 -5.72 -7.55 37.16
N LYS A 71 -4.54 -8.15 37.41
CA LYS A 71 -3.59 -7.73 38.45
C LYS A 71 -2.33 -7.02 37.92
N ILE A 72 -2.15 -6.88 36.59
CA ILE A 72 -1.32 -5.81 36.00
C ILE A 72 -2.20 -4.54 35.94
N GLY A 73 -2.71 -4.12 37.11
CA GLY A 73 -3.55 -2.95 37.27
C GLY A 73 -2.70 -1.68 37.27
N GLY A 74 -2.26 -1.24 36.10
CA GLY A 74 -1.42 -0.06 35.93
C GLY A 74 -1.49 0.53 34.52
N ARG A 75 -0.77 1.63 34.29
CA ARG A 75 -0.74 2.33 32.98
C ARG A 75 -0.40 1.39 31.81
N THR A 76 0.44 0.39 32.05
CA THR A 76 0.80 -0.64 31.06
C THR A 76 -0.33 -1.61 30.74
N GLY A 77 -1.10 -2.06 31.73
CA GLY A 77 -2.25 -2.95 31.52
C GLY A 77 -3.36 -2.29 30.70
N ARG A 78 -3.57 -0.97 30.88
CA ARG A 78 -4.52 -0.20 30.05
C ARG A 78 -4.10 -0.11 28.59
N LEU A 79 -2.81 0.11 28.31
CA LEU A 79 -2.29 0.13 26.93
C LEU A 79 -2.40 -1.24 26.27
N ILE A 80 -2.07 -2.32 26.97
CA ILE A 80 -2.20 -3.68 26.45
C ILE A 80 -3.66 -3.99 26.12
N ASN A 81 -4.59 -3.66 27.02
CA ASN A 81 -6.01 -3.87 26.78
C ASN A 81 -6.55 -3.01 25.62
N PHE A 82 -6.09 -1.76 25.50
CA PHE A 82 -6.44 -0.89 24.37
C PHE A 82 -5.92 -1.43 23.04
N VAL A 83 -4.66 -1.83 22.97
CA VAL A 83 -4.07 -2.42 21.76
C VAL A 83 -4.79 -3.72 21.40
N GLN A 84 -5.07 -4.58 22.38
CA GLN A 84 -5.79 -5.83 22.15
C GLN A 84 -7.21 -5.60 21.63
N ALA A 85 -7.92 -4.59 22.15
CA ALA A 85 -9.24 -4.20 21.66
C ALA A 85 -9.19 -3.60 20.25
N GLN A 86 -8.13 -2.84 19.93
CA GLN A 86 -8.01 -2.12 18.65
C GLN A 86 -7.44 -3.00 17.52
N THR A 87 -6.68 -4.03 17.85
CA THR A 87 -6.06 -4.97 16.89
C THR A 87 -7.05 -5.56 15.88
N PRO A 88 -8.21 -6.13 16.28
CA PRO A 88 -9.15 -6.72 15.32
C PRO A 88 -9.76 -5.67 14.39
N PHE A 89 -10.08 -4.48 14.91
CA PHE A 89 -10.63 -3.36 14.13
C PHE A 89 -9.63 -2.91 13.06
N VAL A 90 -8.40 -2.57 13.46
CA VAL A 90 -7.38 -2.07 12.52
C VAL A 90 -7.01 -3.14 11.50
N THR A 91 -6.98 -4.43 11.88
CA THR A 91 -6.69 -5.51 10.95
C THR A 91 -7.76 -5.65 9.88
N TYR A 92 -9.05 -5.58 10.25
CA TYR A 92 -10.14 -5.72 9.30
C TYR A 92 -10.20 -4.52 8.36
N TYR A 93 -10.25 -3.30 8.91
CA TYR A 93 -10.36 -2.09 8.09
C TYR A 93 -9.07 -1.77 7.32
N GLY A 94 -7.91 -2.14 7.84
CA GLY A 94 -6.64 -2.05 7.12
C GLY A 94 -6.61 -2.92 5.86
N LYS A 95 -7.15 -4.15 5.93
CA LYS A 95 -7.27 -5.03 4.75
C LYS A 95 -8.24 -4.46 3.72
N VAL A 96 -9.41 -3.98 4.17
CA VAL A 96 -10.39 -3.35 3.28
C VAL A 96 -9.79 -2.10 2.62
N GLY A 97 -9.10 -1.25 3.39
CA GLY A 97 -8.40 -0.08 2.86
C GLY A 97 -7.33 -0.43 1.83
N LEU A 98 -6.58 -1.53 2.03
CA LEU A 98 -5.60 -2.02 1.06
C LEU A 98 -6.23 -2.54 -0.24
N GLU A 99 -7.33 -3.29 -0.17
CA GLU A 99 -8.01 -3.75 -1.38
C GLU A 99 -8.64 -2.59 -2.15
N LEU A 100 -9.22 -1.61 -1.44
CA LEU A 100 -9.75 -0.40 -2.05
C LEU A 100 -8.64 0.45 -2.69
N SER A 101 -7.50 0.62 -2.01
CA SER A 101 -6.38 1.37 -2.58
C SER A 101 -5.83 0.71 -3.84
N LYS A 102 -5.81 -0.63 -3.91
CA LYS A 102 -5.42 -1.38 -5.11
C LYS A 102 -6.37 -1.10 -6.29
N LEU A 103 -7.67 -1.10 -6.05
CA LEU A 103 -8.66 -0.78 -7.09
C LEU A 103 -8.51 0.66 -7.59
N VAL A 104 -8.30 1.62 -6.68
CA VAL A 104 -8.07 3.02 -7.04
C VAL A 104 -6.77 3.17 -7.82
N PHE A 105 -5.69 2.52 -7.38
CA PHE A 105 -4.39 2.58 -8.05
C PHE A 105 -4.47 2.06 -9.50
N GLN A 106 -5.19 0.94 -9.70
CA GLN A 106 -5.41 0.38 -11.02
C GLN A 106 -6.37 1.24 -11.86
N GLY A 107 -7.47 1.75 -11.27
CA GLY A 107 -8.45 2.58 -11.94
C GLY A 107 -7.89 3.93 -12.40
N GLN A 108 -7.03 4.54 -11.58
CA GLN A 108 -6.34 5.80 -11.88
C GLN A 108 -5.08 5.63 -12.74
N LYS A 109 -4.79 4.40 -13.21
CA LYS A 109 -3.62 4.09 -14.06
C LYS A 109 -2.30 4.60 -13.45
N MET A 110 -2.15 4.45 -12.14
CA MET A 110 -0.96 4.89 -11.40
C MET A 110 0.26 3.95 -11.61
N ALA A 111 0.08 2.86 -12.35
CA ALA A 111 1.17 1.98 -12.75
C ALA A 111 2.04 2.66 -13.83
N PRO A 112 3.38 2.45 -13.80
CA PRO A 112 4.25 3.01 -14.82
C PRO A 112 3.85 2.50 -16.21
N PRO A 113 3.81 3.38 -17.22
CA PRO A 113 3.44 3.00 -18.57
C PRO A 113 4.47 2.04 -19.19
N SER A 114 4.05 1.30 -20.22
CA SER A 114 4.96 0.42 -20.96
C SER A 114 6.06 1.23 -21.65
N MET A 115 7.24 0.62 -21.84
CA MET A 115 8.36 1.26 -22.55
C MET A 115 7.99 1.70 -23.97
N ALA A 116 7.14 0.94 -24.66
CA ALA A 116 6.63 1.32 -25.98
C ALA A 116 5.80 2.62 -25.90
N THR A 117 4.94 2.75 -24.91
CA THR A 117 4.16 3.99 -24.68
C THR A 117 5.07 5.18 -24.39
N PHE A 118 6.13 4.98 -23.62
CA PHE A 118 7.12 6.03 -23.36
C PHE A 118 7.84 6.46 -24.63
N GLN A 119 8.33 5.51 -25.44
CA GLN A 119 9.01 5.78 -26.71
C GLN A 119 8.10 6.55 -27.67
N THR A 120 6.84 6.12 -27.83
CA THR A 120 5.87 6.81 -28.69
C THR A 120 5.57 8.22 -28.18
N THR A 121 5.40 8.40 -26.86
CA THR A 121 5.13 9.72 -26.27
C THR A 121 6.32 10.66 -26.46
N TYR A 122 7.53 10.16 -26.25
CA TYR A 122 8.77 10.91 -26.44
C TYR A 122 8.97 11.32 -27.90
N GLN A 123 8.80 10.40 -28.85
CA GLN A 123 8.90 10.69 -30.27
C GLN A 123 7.89 11.75 -30.70
N ASN A 124 6.62 11.61 -30.30
CA ASN A 124 5.58 12.59 -30.59
C ASN A 124 5.89 13.96 -29.99
N LEU A 125 6.39 14.00 -28.76
CA LEU A 125 6.80 15.24 -28.11
C LEU A 125 7.96 15.90 -28.87
N TRP A 126 9.00 15.12 -29.17
CA TRP A 126 10.18 15.60 -29.89
C TRP A 126 9.83 16.15 -31.27
N THR A 127 9.03 15.43 -32.05
CA THR A 127 8.56 15.87 -33.37
C THR A 127 7.68 17.13 -33.27
N ARG A 128 6.85 17.26 -32.22
CA ARG A 128 6.06 18.48 -31.99
C ARG A 128 6.92 19.68 -31.65
N LEU A 129 8.01 19.50 -30.90
CA LEU A 129 8.96 20.57 -30.62
C LEU A 129 9.73 20.96 -31.89
N GLN A 130 10.24 19.99 -32.64
CA GLN A 130 10.98 20.22 -33.87
C GLN A 130 10.15 20.93 -34.94
N ASN A 131 8.87 20.56 -35.06
CA ASN A 131 7.94 21.14 -36.03
C ASN A 131 7.25 22.42 -35.52
N ARG A 132 7.58 22.89 -34.30
CA ARG A 132 7.04 24.14 -33.77
C ARG A 132 7.75 25.31 -34.44
N SER A 133 7.11 25.92 -35.42
CA SER A 133 7.54 27.23 -35.91
C SER A 133 7.30 28.27 -34.81
N ILE A 134 8.38 28.71 -34.15
CA ILE A 134 8.37 29.74 -33.10
C ILE A 134 8.21 31.10 -33.79
N SER A 135 7.03 31.35 -34.35
CA SER A 135 6.66 32.69 -34.82
C SER A 135 5.94 33.43 -33.69
N PRO A 136 6.40 34.62 -33.28
CA PRO A 136 5.80 35.39 -32.19
C PRO A 136 4.27 35.60 -32.36
N GLN A 137 3.81 35.84 -33.59
CA GLN A 137 2.39 35.98 -33.93
C GLN A 137 1.58 34.73 -33.58
N ASN A 138 2.08 33.54 -33.90
CA ASN A 138 1.39 32.27 -33.66
C ASN A 138 1.28 31.97 -32.16
N ILE A 139 2.30 32.34 -31.37
CA ILE A 139 2.29 32.16 -29.90
C ILE A 139 1.25 33.09 -29.26
N ILE A 140 1.23 34.36 -29.68
CA ILE A 140 0.28 35.34 -29.14
C ILE A 140 -1.17 34.96 -29.53
N GLN A 141 -1.38 34.43 -30.73
CA GLN A 141 -2.70 33.91 -31.14
C GLN A 141 -3.09 32.66 -30.35
N GLN A 142 -2.16 31.74 -30.09
CA GLN A 142 -2.40 30.55 -29.29
C GLN A 142 -2.73 30.89 -27.83
N VAL A 143 -1.97 31.80 -27.21
CA VAL A 143 -2.24 32.23 -25.82
C VAL A 143 -3.60 32.93 -25.72
N ARG A 144 -3.96 33.75 -26.71
CA ARG A 144 -5.28 34.38 -26.78
C ARG A 144 -6.42 33.41 -27.09
N SER A 145 -6.14 32.30 -27.77
CA SER A 145 -7.15 31.28 -28.08
C SER A 145 -7.33 30.23 -26.97
N LEU A 146 -6.51 30.26 -25.91
CA LEU A 146 -6.70 29.38 -24.76
C LEU A 146 -7.85 29.90 -23.88
N GLY A 147 -8.84 29.06 -23.65
CA GLY A 147 -9.89 29.35 -22.69
C GLY A 147 -9.43 29.16 -21.25
N ALA A 148 -10.16 29.78 -20.31
CA ALA A 148 -10.02 29.55 -18.88
C ALA A 148 -10.00 28.05 -18.47
N PRO A 149 -10.84 27.15 -19.02
CA PRO A 149 -10.79 25.75 -18.60
C PRO A 149 -9.50 25.04 -19.00
N GLN A 150 -8.88 25.38 -20.15
CA GLN A 150 -7.59 24.82 -20.55
C GLN A 150 -6.45 25.29 -19.64
N LEU A 151 -6.49 26.55 -19.20
CA LEU A 151 -5.49 27.09 -18.26
C LEU A 151 -5.61 26.45 -16.88
N VAL A 152 -6.84 26.29 -16.37
CA VAL A 152 -7.07 25.63 -15.08
C VAL A 152 -6.63 24.17 -15.14
N ALA A 153 -7.01 23.43 -16.19
CA ALA A 153 -6.56 22.05 -16.36
C ALA A 153 -5.03 21.95 -16.45
N GLY A 154 -4.38 22.83 -17.21
CA GLY A 154 -2.93 22.89 -17.30
C GLY A 154 -2.26 23.21 -15.95
N GLY A 155 -2.83 24.13 -15.19
CA GLY A 155 -2.36 24.48 -13.85
C GLY A 155 -2.49 23.33 -12.85
N VAL A 156 -3.61 22.60 -12.87
CA VAL A 156 -3.81 21.40 -12.04
C VAL A 156 -2.78 20.33 -12.38
N VAL A 157 -2.58 20.02 -13.67
CA VAL A 157 -1.57 19.03 -14.10
C VAL A 157 -0.16 19.45 -13.70
N LEU A 158 0.19 20.73 -13.80
CA LEU A 158 1.48 21.25 -13.36
C LEU A 158 1.65 21.07 -11.84
N ALA A 159 0.62 21.42 -11.06
CA ALA A 159 0.62 21.23 -9.61
C ALA A 159 0.75 19.75 -9.23
N GLU A 160 0.10 18.84 -9.95
CA GLU A 160 0.25 17.39 -9.77
C GLU A 160 1.68 16.92 -10.08
N CYS A 161 2.28 17.37 -11.18
CA CYS A 161 3.67 17.05 -11.51
C CYS A 161 4.65 17.54 -10.42
N LEU A 162 4.46 18.75 -9.89
CA LEU A 162 5.24 19.26 -8.76
C LEU A 162 5.00 18.44 -7.48
N GLY A 163 3.76 18.01 -7.23
CA GLY A 163 3.43 17.11 -6.14
C GLY A 163 4.18 15.79 -6.23
N PHE A 164 4.16 15.12 -7.39
CA PHE A 164 4.91 13.87 -7.58
C PHE A 164 6.43 14.07 -7.49
N PHE A 165 6.95 15.20 -7.97
CA PHE A 165 8.37 15.53 -7.82
C PHE A 165 8.78 15.60 -6.34
N THR A 166 8.02 16.32 -5.52
CA THR A 166 8.32 16.43 -4.07
C THR A 166 8.18 15.10 -3.34
N VAL A 167 7.18 14.27 -3.68
CA VAL A 167 7.07 12.89 -3.18
C VAL A 167 8.30 12.07 -3.58
N GLY A 168 8.78 12.22 -4.81
CA GLY A 168 10.01 11.60 -5.30
C GLY A 168 11.24 12.02 -4.48
N GLU A 169 11.37 13.30 -4.13
CA GLU A 169 12.45 13.78 -3.27
C GLU A 169 12.35 13.23 -1.84
N ILE A 170 11.14 13.14 -1.28
CA ILE A 170 10.90 12.51 0.04
C ILE A 170 11.38 11.07 0.05
N VAL A 171 11.05 10.29 -1.00
CA VAL A 171 11.48 8.90 -1.14
C VAL A 171 12.99 8.82 -1.37
N GLY A 172 13.55 9.64 -2.26
CA GLY A 172 14.99 9.65 -2.56
C GLY A 172 15.85 10.07 -1.37
N ARG A 173 15.35 10.95 -0.51
CA ARG A 173 16.05 11.41 0.70
C ARG A 173 15.63 10.66 1.98
N PHE A 174 14.64 9.76 1.89
CA PHE A 174 14.02 9.05 3.02
C PHE A 174 13.67 9.96 4.21
N LYS A 175 13.25 11.21 3.93
CA LYS A 175 12.93 12.22 4.95
C LYS A 175 11.60 12.88 4.64
N LEU A 176 10.68 12.81 5.60
CA LEU A 176 9.35 13.39 5.51
C LEU A 176 9.34 14.89 5.84
N VAL A 177 10.17 15.29 6.80
CA VAL A 177 10.34 16.68 7.25
C VAL A 177 11.81 17.03 7.07
N GLY A 178 12.09 18.30 6.71
CA GLY A 178 13.38 18.80 6.24
C GLY A 178 14.62 18.38 7.04
N TYR A 179 15.79 18.67 6.48
CA TYR A 179 17.04 18.41 7.18
C TYR A 179 17.08 19.22 8.47
N HIS A 180 17.36 18.55 9.59
CA HIS A 180 17.85 19.24 10.77
C HIS A 180 19.10 19.99 10.32
N GLY A 181 19.06 21.32 10.34
CA GLY A 181 20.25 22.12 10.10
C GLY A 181 21.26 21.76 11.17
N GLU A 182 22.50 21.44 10.77
CA GLU A 182 23.59 21.71 11.69
C GLU A 182 23.48 23.19 12.05
N VAL A 183 23.50 23.49 13.36
CA VAL A 183 23.79 24.84 13.81
C VAL A 183 25.12 25.21 13.16
N ALA A 184 25.10 26.17 12.23
CA ALA A 184 26.33 26.72 11.67
C ALA A 184 27.18 27.14 12.86
N SER A 185 28.23 26.37 13.14
CA SER A 185 29.21 26.69 14.17
C SER A 185 29.91 27.96 13.71
N HIS A 186 29.43 29.09 14.23
CA HIS A 186 30.13 30.37 14.14
C HIS A 186 31.53 30.18 14.72
N HIS A 187 32.54 30.22 13.86
CA HIS A 187 33.94 30.46 14.20
C HIS A 187 34.26 31.93 14.01
#